data_AF-A0A4R4M047-F1
#
_entry.id   AF-A0A4R4M047-F1
#
_cell.length_a   1.000
_cell.length_b   1.000
_cell.length_c   1.000
_cell.angle_alpha   90.00
_cell.angle_beta   90.00
_cell.angle_gamma   90.00
#
_symmetry.space_group_name_H-M   'P 1'
#
loop_
_entity.id
_entity.type
_entity.pdbx_description
1 polymer ?
#
loop_
_entity_poly.entity_id
_entity_poly.type
_entity_poly.pdbx_seq_one_letter_code
_entity_poly.pdbx_strand_id
1 'polypeptide(L)'
;MTASSGRPARTAGRKGRPWRRARKQALDEGAGVCWICGHGGARYADHKIPLARWKAAGGDPNDPANLAPAHGANNRCRDCGRCCNESKGDRPYAPPVQGSRDW
;
A
#
# COMPACT_ATOMS: atom_id res chain seq x y z
N MET A 1 18.30 -8.86 24.09
CA MET A 1 17.84 -9.02 22.68
C MET A 1 16.62 -9.93 22.69
N THR A 2 15.41 -9.38 22.86
CA THR A 2 14.18 -10.18 22.92
C THR A 2 13.58 -10.29 21.52
N ALA A 3 13.76 -11.46 20.90
CA ALA A 3 13.02 -11.84 19.71
C ALA A 3 11.53 -11.93 20.08
N SER A 4 10.73 -10.98 19.60
CA SER A 4 9.27 -11.11 19.65
C SER A 4 8.88 -12.14 18.61
N SER A 5 8.63 -13.37 19.06
CA SER A 5 8.09 -14.47 18.26
C SER A 5 6.69 -14.08 17.76
N GLY A 6 6.63 -13.45 16.58
CA GLY A 6 5.39 -13.08 15.92
C GLY A 6 4.60 -14.34 15.55
N ARG A 7 3.44 -14.52 16.18
CA ARG A 7 2.49 -15.59 15.85
C ARG A 7 2.12 -15.47 14.37
N PRO A 8 2.13 -16.56 13.58
CA PRO A 8 1.84 -16.47 12.15
C PRO A 8 0.43 -15.90 11.92
N ALA A 9 0.31 -15.05 10.93
CA ALA A 9 -0.94 -14.38 10.61
C ALA A 9 -2.06 -15.40 10.32
N ARG A 10 -3.14 -15.34 11.10
CA ARG A 10 -4.31 -16.23 10.95
C ARG A 10 -5.12 -16.02 9.67
N THR A 11 -4.80 -15.00 8.87
CA THR A 11 -5.51 -14.67 7.63
C THR A 11 -4.52 -14.40 6.52
N ALA A 12 -4.90 -14.69 5.27
CA ALA A 12 -4.08 -14.41 4.10
C ALA A 12 -3.88 -12.90 3.80
N GLY A 13 -4.51 -12.00 4.58
CA GLY A 13 -4.68 -10.58 4.26
C GLY A 13 -5.83 -10.33 3.27
N ARG A 14 -6.12 -9.06 2.99
CA ARG A 14 -7.01 -8.59 1.90
C ARG A 14 -8.52 -8.83 2.03
N LYS A 15 -8.99 -9.58 3.05
CA LYS A 15 -10.42 -9.88 3.23
C LYS A 15 -10.85 -9.94 4.70
N GLY A 16 -12.15 -9.84 4.93
CA GLY A 16 -12.76 -9.97 6.26
C GLY A 16 -12.71 -8.70 7.11
N ARG A 17 -13.15 -8.82 8.38
CA ARG A 17 -13.22 -7.70 9.32
C ARG A 17 -11.85 -7.07 9.63
N PRO A 18 -10.76 -7.83 9.87
CA PRO A 18 -9.44 -7.24 10.12
C PRO A 18 -8.98 -6.35 8.96
N TRP A 19 -9.06 -6.86 7.73
CA TRP A 19 -8.75 -6.10 6.52
C TRP A 19 -9.57 -4.81 6.40
N ARG A 20 -10.90 -4.87 6.61
CA ARG A 20 -11.75 -3.68 6.51
C ARG A 20 -11.35 -2.58 7.49
N ARG A 21 -10.94 -2.95 8.71
CA ARG A 21 -10.47 -2.00 9.73
C ARG A 21 -9.14 -1.37 9.33
N ALA A 22 -8.15 -2.19 8.98
CA ALA A 22 -6.83 -1.73 8.56
C ALA A 22 -6.90 -0.86 7.29
N ARG A 23 -7.69 -1.27 6.29
CA ARG A 23 -7.93 -0.48 5.08
C ARG A 23 -8.54 0.88 5.39
N LYS A 24 -9.56 0.94 6.26
CA LYS A 24 -10.19 2.21 6.65
C LYS A 24 -9.16 3.13 7.32
N GLN A 25 -8.41 2.61 8.29
CA GLN A 25 -7.38 3.36 8.99
C GLN A 25 -6.34 3.95 8.03
N ALA A 26 -5.77 3.12 7.14
CA ALA A 26 -4.77 3.59 6.17
C ALA A 26 -5.30 4.67 5.20
N LEU A 27 -6.58 4.58 4.82
CA LEU A 27 -7.22 5.58 3.97
C LEU A 27 -7.48 6.90 4.70
N ASP A 28 -7.91 6.83 5.95
CA ASP A 28 -8.14 8.00 6.80
C ASP A 28 -6.81 8.71 7.11
N GLU A 29 -5.78 7.97 7.53
CA GLU A 29 -4.45 8.50 7.86
C GLU A 29 -3.73 9.10 6.65
N GLY A 30 -3.85 8.45 5.49
CA GLY A 30 -3.22 8.94 4.26
C GLY A 30 -4.01 10.05 3.55
N ALA A 31 -5.15 10.50 4.10
CA ALA A 31 -5.99 11.58 3.56
C ALA A 31 -6.32 11.44 2.06
N GLY A 32 -6.42 10.21 1.55
CA GLY A 32 -6.64 9.95 0.12
C GLY A 32 -5.50 10.38 -0.82
N VAL A 33 -4.31 10.67 -0.29
CA VAL A 33 -3.11 10.95 -1.08
C VAL A 33 -2.46 9.64 -1.50
N CYS A 34 -2.28 9.45 -2.81
CA CYS A 34 -1.65 8.25 -3.36
C CYS A 34 -0.17 8.21 -2.97
N TRP A 35 0.25 7.21 -2.19
CA TRP A 35 1.63 7.12 -1.73
C TRP A 35 2.64 6.80 -2.86
N ILE A 36 2.14 6.36 -4.03
CA ILE A 36 2.96 6.01 -5.20
C ILE A 36 3.23 7.22 -6.09
N CYS A 37 2.24 8.12 -6.28
CA CYS A 37 2.36 9.25 -7.20
C CYS A 37 2.22 10.62 -6.56
N GLY A 38 1.81 10.71 -5.29
CA GLY A 38 1.61 11.97 -4.57
C GLY A 38 0.29 12.68 -4.87
N HIS A 39 -0.49 12.26 -5.86
CA HIS A 39 -1.76 12.90 -6.21
C HIS A 39 -2.92 12.46 -5.30
N GLY A 40 -3.87 13.36 -5.08
CA GLY A 40 -5.07 13.10 -4.28
C GLY A 40 -6.08 12.15 -4.93
N GLY A 41 -7.13 11.82 -4.17
CA GLY A 41 -8.28 11.05 -4.64
C GLY A 41 -8.09 9.53 -4.71
N ALA A 42 -7.06 8.99 -4.05
CA ALA A 42 -6.83 7.55 -3.92
C ALA A 42 -7.85 6.89 -2.99
N ARG A 43 -8.42 5.76 -3.43
CA ARG A 43 -9.50 5.03 -2.71
C ARG A 43 -9.16 3.58 -2.40
N TYR A 44 -8.06 3.06 -2.91
CA TYR A 44 -7.60 1.70 -2.63
C TYR A 44 -6.50 1.74 -1.56
N ALA A 45 -6.33 0.65 -0.82
CA ALA A 45 -5.17 0.48 0.03
C ALA A 45 -4.19 -0.46 -0.67
N ASP A 46 -2.94 -0.02 -0.81
CA ASP A 46 -1.83 -0.82 -1.31
C ASP A 46 -0.88 -1.17 -0.18
N HIS A 47 -0.25 -2.34 -0.29
CA HIS A 47 0.81 -2.76 0.62
C HIS A 47 2.13 -2.11 0.20
N LYS A 48 2.74 -1.31 1.08
CA LYS A 48 4.01 -0.60 0.80
C LYS A 48 5.12 -1.59 0.45
N ILE A 49 5.29 -2.59 1.30
CA ILE A 49 6.09 -3.78 1.08
C ILE A 49 5.17 -4.87 0.54
N PRO A 50 5.47 -5.49 -0.61
CA PRO A 50 4.66 -6.56 -1.19
C PRO A 50 4.27 -7.62 -0.16
N LEU A 51 2.97 -7.95 -0.12
CA LEU A 51 2.37 -8.81 0.91
C LEU A 51 3.12 -10.14 1.15
N ALA A 52 3.63 -10.76 0.07
CA ALA A 52 4.41 -11.99 0.18
C ALA A 52 5.71 -11.78 0.96
N ARG A 53 6.45 -10.69 0.66
CA ARG A 53 7.70 -10.34 1.34
C ARG A 53 7.45 -9.93 2.79
N TRP A 54 6.38 -9.17 3.04
CA TRP A 54 5.99 -8.76 4.38
C TRP A 54 5.70 -9.96 5.30
N LYS A 55 4.92 -10.93 4.82
CA LYS A 55 4.64 -12.17 5.56
C LYS A 55 5.89 -13.02 5.78
N ALA A 56 6.78 -13.10 4.78
CA ALA A 56 8.04 -13.84 4.92
C ALA A 56 8.94 -13.27 6.03
N ALA A 57 8.85 -11.96 6.29
CA ALA A 57 9.52 -11.29 7.40
C ALA A 57 8.74 -11.40 8.74
N GLY A 58 7.66 -12.18 8.81
CA GLY A 58 6.83 -12.32 10.01
C GLY A 58 5.81 -11.19 10.22
N GLY A 59 5.63 -10.30 9.25
CA GLY A 59 4.73 -9.16 9.36
C GLY A 59 3.24 -9.54 9.28
N ASP A 60 2.38 -8.76 9.97
CA ASP A 60 0.93 -8.92 9.88
C ASP A 60 0.42 -8.43 8.50
N PRO A 61 -0.25 -9.27 7.71
CA PRO A 61 -0.78 -8.90 6.40
C PRO A 61 -1.84 -7.77 6.42
N ASN A 62 -2.39 -7.44 7.59
CA ASN A 62 -3.29 -6.30 7.80
C ASN A 62 -2.66 -5.19 8.64
N ASP A 63 -1.34 -5.14 8.78
CA ASP A 63 -0.64 -4.05 9.46
C ASP A 63 -0.93 -2.71 8.76
N PRO A 64 -1.63 -1.76 9.44
CA PRO A 64 -1.88 -0.44 8.88
C PRO A 64 -0.60 0.31 8.50
N ALA A 65 0.54 0.07 9.19
CA ALA A 65 1.81 0.71 8.88
C ALA A 65 2.35 0.30 7.50
N ASN A 66 2.05 -0.92 7.05
CA ASN A 66 2.38 -1.42 5.73
C ASN A 66 1.28 -1.13 4.69
N LEU A 67 0.23 -0.37 5.04
CA LEU A 67 -0.82 0.03 4.11
C LEU A 67 -0.76 1.54 3.84
N ALA A 68 -1.14 1.94 2.63
CA ALA A 68 -1.32 3.35 2.28
C ALA A 68 -2.30 3.52 1.11
N PRO A 69 -2.90 4.71 0.94
CA PRO A 69 -3.82 4.97 -0.17
C PRO A 69 -3.11 4.87 -1.52
N ALA A 70 -3.73 4.22 -2.49
CA ALA A 70 -3.28 4.19 -3.88
C ALA A 70 -4.46 4.28 -4.85
N HIS A 71 -4.20 4.76 -6.06
CA HIS A 71 -5.12 4.67 -7.19
C HIS A 71 -5.17 3.22 -7.70
N GLY A 72 -6.37 2.74 -8.03
CA GLY A 72 -6.64 1.37 -8.46
C GLY A 72 -7.43 1.29 -9.77
N ALA A 73 -7.76 0.09 -10.23
CA ALA A 73 -8.47 -0.15 -11.49
C ALA A 73 -9.80 0.62 -11.60
N ASN A 74 -10.60 0.71 -10.52
CA ASN A 74 -11.86 1.48 -10.50
C ASN A 74 -11.69 2.90 -9.92
N ASN A 75 -10.45 3.36 -9.74
CA ASN A 75 -10.11 4.69 -9.24
C ASN A 75 -8.74 5.08 -9.81
N ARG A 76 -8.68 5.21 -11.14
CA ARG A 76 -7.47 5.62 -11.86
C ARG A 76 -7.06 7.04 -11.45
N CYS A 77 -5.76 7.31 -11.39
CA CYS A 77 -5.24 8.66 -11.14
C CYS A 77 -5.63 9.59 -12.30
N ARG A 78 -6.20 10.77 -11.99
CA ARG A 78 -6.57 11.76 -13.01
C ARG A 78 -5.35 12.43 -13.64
N ASP A 79 -4.32 12.69 -12.84
CA ASP A 79 -3.13 13.43 -13.27
C ASP A 79 -2.11 12.51 -13.96
N CYS A 80 -1.85 11.32 -13.39
CA CYS A 80 -0.95 10.35 -14.01
C CYS A 80 -1.58 9.59 -15.19
N GLY A 81 -2.92 9.51 -15.23
CA GLY A 81 -3.61 8.58 -16.12
C GLY A 81 -3.19 7.12 -15.88
N ARG A 82 -2.89 6.69 -14.64
CA ARG A 82 -2.45 5.31 -14.35
C ARG A 82 -3.25 4.69 -13.20
N CYS A 83 -3.36 3.37 -13.22
CA CYS A 83 -3.79 2.58 -12.08
C CYS A 83 -2.53 2.28 -11.25
N CYS A 84 -2.18 3.18 -10.33
CA CYS A 84 -0.85 3.22 -9.69
C CYS A 84 -0.52 1.92 -8.94
N ASN A 85 -1.49 1.37 -8.20
CA ASN A 85 -1.36 0.11 -7.46
C ASN A 85 -1.02 -1.05 -8.41
N GLU A 86 -1.79 -1.22 -9.47
CA GLU A 86 -1.61 -2.27 -10.49
C GLU A 86 -0.30 -2.08 -11.26
N SER A 87 0.10 -0.83 -11.53
CA SER A 87 1.36 -0.51 -12.19
C SER A 87 2.57 -0.90 -11.34
N LYS A 88 2.50 -0.66 -10.02
CA LYS A 88 3.52 -1.10 -9.06
C LYS A 88 3.56 -2.62 -8.98
N GLY A 89 2.41 -3.25 -8.76
CA GLY A 89 2.30 -4.70 -8.57
C GLY A 89 3.06 -5.18 -7.33
N ASP A 90 3.86 -6.22 -7.50
CA ASP A 90 4.68 -6.85 -6.45
C ASP A 90 6.13 -6.31 -6.39
N ARG A 91 6.43 -5.26 -7.16
CA ARG A 91 7.73 -4.61 -7.15
C ARG A 91 7.87 -3.77 -5.87
N PRO A 92 9.08 -3.70 -5.27
CA PRO A 92 9.38 -2.65 -4.31
C PRO A 92 9.04 -1.30 -4.90
N TYR A 93 8.43 -0.41 -4.11
CA TYR A 93 8.25 0.95 -4.56
C TYR A 93 9.62 1.60 -4.75
N ALA A 94 9.90 1.99 -5.98
CA ALA A 94 10.91 2.98 -6.28
C ALA A 94 10.16 4.30 -6.46
N PRO A 95 10.52 5.37 -5.71
CA PRO A 95 9.99 6.68 -6.03
C PRO A 95 10.26 6.95 -7.51
N PRO A 96 9.32 7.60 -8.24
CA PRO A 96 9.62 8.05 -9.58
C PRO A 96 10.90 8.87 -9.49
N VAL A 97 11.97 8.42 -10.15
CA VAL A 97 13.18 9.21 -10.28
C VAL A 97 12.74 10.52 -10.89
N GLN A 98 12.94 11.62 -10.16
CA GLN A 98 12.65 12.95 -10.64
C GLN A 98 13.66 13.19 -11.77
N GLY A 99 13.27 12.81 -12.99
CA GLY A 99 14.10 13.02 -14.16
C GLY A 99 14.33 14.53 -14.27
N SER A 100 15.60 14.94 -14.22
CA SER A 100 16.01 16.33 -14.43
C SER A 100 15.62 16.75 -15.85
N ARG A 101 14.41 17.26 -16.00
CA ARG A 101 14.01 18.04 -17.16
C ARG A 101 13.31 19.29 -16.66
N ASP A 102 14.10 20.07 -15.95
CA ASP A 102 13.94 21.51 -15.96
C ASP A 102 14.90 22.04 -17.03
N TRP A 103 14.27 22.74 -17.97
CA TRP A 103 14.75 23.57 -19.07
C TRP A 103 15.98 24.42 -18.74
#